data_AF-A0A0W1DAC8-F1
#
_entry.id   AF-A0A0W1DAC8-F1
#
_cell.length_a   1.000
_cell.length_b   1.000
_cell.length_c   1.000
_cell.angle_alpha   90.00
_cell.angle_beta   90.00
_cell.angle_gamma   90.00
#
_symmetry.space_group_name_H-M   'P 1'
#
loop_
_entity.id
_entity.type
_entity.pdbx_description
1 polymer ?
#
loop_
_entity_poly.entity_id
_entity_poly.type
_entity_poly.pdbx_seq_one_letter_code
_entity_poly.pdbx_strand_id
1 'polypeptide(L)' 'MTFALVGNNFAGTPAITLPIGFGNNGLPVSVQFATGPGGEALLLAFAYQLEAATRWWRHTPPL' A
#
# COMPACT_ATOMS: atom_id res chain seq x y z
N MET A 1 -6.99 -14.41 -0.98
CA MET A 1 -7.52 -13.65 0.16
C MET A 1 -7.80 -12.23 -0.34
N THR A 2 -9.00 -11.99 -0.87
CA THR A 2 -9.32 -10.77 -1.64
C THR A 2 -10.60 -10.15 -1.09
N PHE A 3 -10.65 -9.84 0.21
CA PHE A 3 -11.86 -9.30 0.85
C PHE A 3 -11.77 -7.81 1.19
N ALA A 4 -10.61 -7.16 1.06
CA ALA A 4 -10.47 -5.74 1.38
C ALA A 4 -10.85 -4.79 0.23
N LEU A 5 -10.75 -5.24 -1.04
CA LEU A 5 -10.94 -4.37 -2.20
C LEU A 5 -12.40 -3.98 -2.46
N VAL A 6 -13.37 -4.86 -2.20
CA VAL A 6 -14.78 -4.57 -2.53
C VAL A 6 -15.39 -3.55 -1.55
N GLY A 7 -14.97 -3.56 -0.29
CA GLY A 7 -15.50 -2.67 0.75
C GLY A 7 -15.17 -1.19 0.51
N ASN A 8 -13.91 -0.85 0.21
CA ASN A 8 -13.49 0.53 0.00
C ASN A 8 -14.02 1.15 -1.30
N ASN A 9 -14.08 0.37 -2.39
CA ASN A 9 -14.64 0.85 -3.66
C ASN A 9 -16.14 1.20 -3.52
N PHE A 10 -16.88 0.44 -2.71
CA PHE A 10 -18.28 0.71 -2.44
C PHE A 10 -18.50 1.79 -1.36
N ALA A 11 -17.66 1.80 -0.32
CA ALA A 11 -17.78 2.75 0.79
C ALA A 11 -17.22 4.15 0.48
N GLY A 12 -16.50 4.32 -0.64
CA GLY A 12 -15.86 5.58 -1.03
C GLY A 12 -14.78 6.04 -0.04
N THR A 13 -14.28 5.14 0.79
CA THR A 13 -13.34 5.45 1.85
C THR A 13 -11.90 5.48 1.32
N PRO A 14 -11.07 6.45 1.77
CA PRO A 14 -9.72 6.57 1.26
C PRO A 14 -8.89 5.31 1.53
N ALA A 15 -8.15 4.87 0.51
CA ALA A 15 -7.26 3.74 0.59
C ALA A 15 -5.99 3.97 -0.23
N ILE A 16 -4.89 3.37 0.20
CA ILE A 16 -3.60 3.39 -0.48
C ILE A 16 -2.97 1.99 -0.48
N THR A 17 -2.41 1.58 -1.61
CA THR A 17 -1.70 0.30 -1.75
C THR A 17 -0.21 0.57 -1.84
N LEU A 18 0.55 0.02 -0.90
CA LEU A 18 1.99 0.26 -0.78
C LEU A 18 2.76 -1.07 -0.88
N PRO A 19 3.87 -1.12 -1.64
CA PRO A 19 4.76 -2.26 -1.63
C PRO A 19 5.51 -2.35 -0.30
N ILE A 20 5.50 -3.54 0.30
CA ILE A 20 6.14 -3.81 1.60
C ILE A 20 7.41 -4.65 1.48
N GLY A 21 7.71 -5.16 0.27
CA GLY A 21 8.90 -5.94 0.00
C GLY A 21 8.71 -6.89 -1.18
N PHE A 22 9.57 -7.91 -1.25
CA PHE A 22 9.54 -8.95 -2.27
C PHE A 22 9.32 -10.31 -1.60
N GLY A 23 8.46 -11.11 -2.20
CA GLY A 23 8.24 -12.49 -1.81
C GLY A 23 9.47 -13.36 -2.13
N ASN A 24 9.46 -14.60 -1.64
CA ASN A 24 10.57 -15.55 -1.82
C ASN A 24 10.87 -15.89 -3.31
N ASN A 25 9.95 -15.56 -4.20
CA ASN A 25 10.04 -15.72 -5.66
C ASN A 25 10.49 -14.43 -6.38
N GLY A 26 10.90 -13.40 -5.66
CA GLY A 26 11.31 -12.12 -6.23
C GLY A 26 10.14 -11.25 -6.74
N LEU A 27 8.88 -11.65 -6.50
CA LEU A 27 7.73 -10.85 -6.89
C LEU A 27 7.41 -9.78 -5.84
N PRO A 28 7.04 -8.55 -6.23
CA PRO A 28 6.67 -7.51 -5.30
C PRO A 28 5.39 -7.91 -4.54
N VAL A 29 5.41 -7.70 -3.23
CA VAL A 29 4.27 -7.91 -2.33
C VAL A 29 3.83 -6.55 -1.79
N SER A 30 2.54 -6.29 -1.90
CA SER A 30 1.93 -5.03 -1.47
C SER A 30 0.83 -5.26 -0.43
N VAL A 31 0.61 -4.26 0.41
CA VAL A 31 -0.48 -4.21 1.38
C VAL A 31 -1.33 -2.98 1.11
N GLN A 32 -2.64 -3.15 1.18
CA GLN A 32 -3.59 -2.05 1.09
C GLN A 32 -3.98 -1.59 2.48
N PHE A 33 -3.87 -0.28 2.70
CA PHE A 33 -4.32 0.41 3.90
C PHE A 33 -5.54 1.24 3.58
N ALA A 34 -6.49 1.30 4.51
CA ALA A 34 -7.72 2.06 4.39
C ALA A 34 -7.95 2.86 5.66
N THR A 35 -8.63 3.99 5.53
CA THR A 35 -9.01 4.86 6.64
C THR A 35 -10.48 5.27 6.51
N GLY A 36 -11.02 5.91 7.56
CA GLY A 36 -12.34 6.54 7.50
C GLY A 36 -12.35 7.78 6.59
N PRO A 37 -13.53 8.34 6.27
CA PRO A 37 -13.64 9.55 5.45
C PRO A 37 -12.78 10.70 6.00
N GLY A 38 -12.05 11.41 5.13
CA GLY A 38 -11.18 12.55 5.51
C GLY A 38 -9.80 12.16 6.07
N GLY A 39 -9.44 10.87 6.06
CA GLY A 39 -8.17 10.36 6.57
C GLY A 39 -7.00 10.37 5.57
N GLU A 40 -7.11 11.03 4.43
CA GLU A 40 -6.11 11.06 3.34
C GLU A 40 -4.75 11.54 3.85
N ALA A 41 -4.71 12.60 4.66
CA ALA A 41 -3.47 13.12 5.23
C ALA A 41 -2.76 12.09 6.13
N LEU A 42 -3.53 11.30 6.88
CA LEU A 42 -2.99 10.22 7.71
C LEU A 42 -2.43 9.10 6.85
N LEU A 43 -3.14 8.69 5.79
CA LEU A 43 -2.64 7.66 4.87
C LEU A 43 -1.36 8.10 4.17
N LEU A 44 -1.27 9.35 3.73
CA LEU A 44 -0.06 9.88 3.10
C LEU A 44 1.10 10.01 4.09
N ALA A 45 0.85 10.48 5.32
CA ALA A 45 1.88 10.54 6.36
C ALA A 45 2.40 9.14 6.74
N PHE A 46 1.52 8.16 6.78
CA PHE A 46 1.88 6.76 7.00
C PHE A 46 2.66 6.18 5.82
N ALA A 47 2.21 6.45 4.59
CA ALA A 47 2.91 6.03 3.38
C ALA A 47 4.33 6.58 3.33
N TYR A 48 4.53 7.86 3.65
CA TYR A 48 5.84 8.49 3.71
C TYR A 48 6.79 7.82 4.72
N GLN A 49 6.28 7.44 5.89
CA GLN A 49 7.09 6.72 6.89
C GLN A 49 7.46 5.31 6.44
N LEU A 50 6.49 4.58 5.87
CA LEU A 50 6.72 3.26 5.30
C LEU A 50 7.73 3.30 4.15
N GLU A 51 7.61 4.32 3.30
CA GLU A 51 8.55 4.59 2.23
C GLU A 51 9.97 4.75 2.79
N ALA A 52 10.17 5.65 3.75
CA ALA A 52 11.49 5.89 4.33
C ALA A 52 12.13 4.62 4.94
N ALA A 53 11.31 3.74 5.52
CA ALA A 53 11.74 2.49 6.15
C ALA A 53 12.09 1.38 5.15
N THR A 54 11.24 1.17 4.13
CA THR A 54 11.35 0.03 3.20
C THR A 54 12.21 0.34 1.98
N ARG A 55 12.26 1.61 1.54
CA ARG A 55 13.02 2.08 0.37
C ARG A 55 12.80 1.24 -0.89
N TRP A 56 11.58 0.72 -1.06
CA TRP A 56 11.21 -0.20 -2.13
C TRP A 56 11.51 0.35 -3.54
N TRP A 57 11.48 1.67 -3.74
CA TRP A 57 11.79 2.32 -5.03
C TRP A 57 13.24 2.13 -5.50
N ARG A 58 14.12 1.61 -4.64
CA ARG A 58 15.50 1.24 -5.02
C ARG A 58 15.58 -0.10 -5.74
N HIS A 59 14.50 -0.87 -5.72
CA HIS A 59 14.44 -2.14 -6.41
C HIS A 59 13.77 -1.95 -7.78
N THR A 60 14.56 -2.14 -8.84
CA THR A 60 14.08 -2.11 -10.21
C THR A 60 13.98 -3.56 -10.71
N PRO A 61 12.79 -4.05 -11.10
CA PRO A 61 12.67 -5.40 -11.63
C PRO A 61 13.45 -5.54 -12.95
N PRO A 62 14.04 -6.71 -13.23
CA PRO A 62 14.62 -6.99 -14.53
C PRO A 62 13.51 -7.00 -15.61
N LEU A 63 13.84 -6.54 -16.82
CA LEU A 63 12.93 -6.51 -17.96
C LEU A 63 12.66 -7.92 -18.53
#